data_AF-A0A9P7A5V1-F1
#
_entry.id   AF-A0A9P7A5V1-F1
#
_cell.length_a   1.000
_cell.length_b   1.000
_cell.length_c   1.000
_cell.angle_alpha   90.00
_cell.angle_beta   90.00
_cell.angle_gamma   90.00
#
_symmetry.space_group_name_H-M   'P 1'
#
loop_
_entity.id
_entity.type
_entity.pdbx_description
1 polymer ?
#
loop_
_entity_poly.entity_id
_entity_poly.type
_entity_poly.pdbx_seq_one_letter_code
_entity_poly.pdbx_strand_id
1 'polypeptide(L)'
;MSTKAGLRPWLSATRCMRRSQLSVLQHRRNVFTSSDQPFSLQSPDDWQLLQDRRLRFKMLIDLFSEHGSNVTRDSTFQPHHQLHRPLAPSEATLSALIAAGAHFGHAKSLLNPNFMPYAYGVRAGITIIDLDSTLPLLRRAANLTRAVVARDGTVVFVGTRPDLRAVVRKAAERIGPQAFHVGERWLPGTLTNKLQLFGSDVTKGQRVTPDLAIFLNPLANIHAIRECAIQHIPTIGIVDSNVDPRVVMYAIPANDESPRAAELIAGVLSIAGREGKVLRDREEQSKELRQSRYMRAKERGTTRYVADSN
;
A
#
# COMPACT_ATOMS: atom_id res chain seq x y z
N MET A 1 1.85 19.79 75.41
CA MET A 1 2.84 18.73 75.72
C MET A 1 2.07 17.46 76.01
N SER A 2 2.44 16.26 75.54
CA SER A 2 3.45 15.93 74.52
C SER A 2 3.09 14.59 73.83
N THR A 3 3.56 14.42 72.59
CA THR A 3 4.05 13.16 71.94
C THR A 3 3.84 11.81 72.66
N LYS A 4 3.68 10.64 72.04
CA LYS A 4 3.62 10.09 70.67
C LYS A 4 3.51 8.55 70.86
N ALA A 5 3.15 7.82 69.81
CA ALA A 5 3.00 6.36 69.78
C ALA A 5 4.23 5.50 70.16
N GLY A 6 3.92 4.36 70.81
CA GLY A 6 4.37 3.01 70.40
C GLY A 6 5.55 2.34 71.13
N LEU A 7 5.55 1.00 71.18
CA LEU A 7 6.63 0.09 70.68
C LEU A 7 6.54 -1.36 71.23
N ARG A 8 6.48 -2.36 70.31
CA ARG A 8 7.03 -3.75 70.48
C ARG A 8 6.35 -4.57 71.61
N PRO A 9 6.78 -5.79 72.04
CA PRO A 9 7.89 -6.70 71.63
C PRO A 9 7.37 -8.16 71.33
N TRP A 10 8.09 -9.27 71.09
CA TRP A 10 9.48 -9.74 70.84
C TRP A 10 9.47 -11.28 70.56
N LEU A 11 10.65 -11.86 70.24
CA LEU A 11 10.96 -13.32 70.10
C LEU A 11 10.32 -14.01 68.88
N SER A 12 10.78 -15.16 68.34
CA SER A 12 12.00 -16.02 68.48
C SER A 12 12.23 -16.76 67.12
N ALA A 13 13.02 -17.84 66.87
CA ALA A 13 13.76 -18.81 67.70
C ALA A 13 14.97 -19.44 66.92
N THR A 14 15.21 -20.75 67.09
CA THR A 14 16.25 -21.63 66.51
C THR A 14 15.70 -22.53 65.37
N ARG A 15 16.46 -23.26 64.54
CA ARG A 15 17.90 -23.65 64.51
C ARG A 15 18.37 -23.90 63.06
N CYS A 16 19.68 -24.12 62.85
CA CYS A 16 20.30 -24.31 61.53
C CYS A 16 20.48 -25.80 61.12
N MET A 17 20.38 -26.09 59.82
CA MET A 17 21.08 -27.21 59.18
C MET A 17 21.75 -26.77 57.86
N ARG A 18 22.95 -27.29 57.61
CA ARG A 18 23.73 -27.01 56.40
C ARG A 18 23.12 -27.71 55.19
N ARG A 19 23.13 -27.06 54.03
CA ARG A 19 23.10 -27.75 52.73
C ARG A 19 24.28 -27.30 51.86
N SER A 20 24.70 -28.20 50.98
CA SER A 20 25.92 -28.14 50.18
C SER A 20 26.01 -26.91 49.28
N GLN A 21 27.25 -26.49 49.00
CA GLN A 21 27.54 -25.56 47.91
C GLN A 21 27.00 -26.15 46.59
N LEU A 22 26.03 -25.46 46.00
CA LEU A 22 25.79 -25.49 44.56
C LEU A 22 26.13 -24.10 44.05
N SER A 23 27.01 -24.03 43.07
CA SER A 23 27.36 -22.78 42.39
C SER A 23 26.15 -22.26 41.65
N VAL A 24 25.44 -21.29 42.25
CA VAL A 24 24.37 -20.57 41.57
C VAL A 24 25.01 -19.81 40.41
N LEU A 25 24.90 -20.39 39.22
CA LEU A 25 25.18 -19.72 37.95
C LEU A 25 24.29 -18.49 37.88
N GLN A 26 24.83 -17.34 38.28
CA GLN A 26 24.14 -16.06 38.29
C GLN A 26 23.70 -15.75 36.87
N HIS A 27 22.43 -16.04 36.58
CA HIS A 27 21.77 -15.57 35.37
C HIS A 27 21.82 -14.05 35.38
N ARG A 28 22.76 -13.49 34.61
CA ARG A 28 22.75 -12.08 34.23
C ARG A 28 21.52 -11.81 33.38
N ARG A 29 20.38 -11.66 34.05
CA ARG A 29 19.25 -10.90 33.52
C ARG A 29 19.79 -9.50 33.27
N ASN A 30 20.00 -9.15 32.01
CA ASN A 30 20.34 -7.79 31.60
C ASN A 30 19.10 -6.90 31.79
N VAL A 31 18.78 -6.61 33.05
CA VAL A 31 17.88 -5.54 33.43
C VAL A 31 18.63 -4.25 33.15
N PHE A 32 18.19 -3.51 32.13
CA PHE A 32 18.67 -2.15 31.91
C PHE A 32 18.25 -1.29 33.11
N THR A 33 19.19 -1.04 34.01
CA THR A 33 19.03 -0.06 35.09
C THR A 33 19.37 1.33 34.54
N SER A 34 18.78 2.38 35.13
CA SER A 34 19.02 3.78 34.74
C SER A 34 20.43 4.32 35.08
N SER A 35 21.39 3.41 35.24
CA SER A 35 22.81 3.64 35.50
C SER A 35 23.70 3.38 34.28
N ASP A 36 23.17 2.69 33.26
CA ASP A 36 23.92 2.44 32.02
C ASP A 36 24.06 3.76 31.24
N GLN A 37 25.25 4.36 31.35
CA GLN A 37 25.67 5.47 30.51
C GLN A 37 25.51 5.06 29.02
N PRO A 38 24.94 5.93 28.16
CA PRO A 38 24.78 5.61 26.74
C PRO A 38 26.15 5.43 26.11
N PHE A 39 26.45 4.20 25.69
CA PHE A 39 27.74 3.79 25.14
C PHE A 39 28.07 4.60 23.87
N SER A 40 28.95 5.60 24.01
CA SER A 40 29.33 6.49 22.93
C SER A 40 30.26 5.76 21.95
N LEU A 41 29.82 5.60 20.70
CA LEU A 41 30.58 4.96 19.63
C LEU A 41 31.70 5.91 19.17
N GLN A 42 32.90 5.78 19.74
CA GLN A 42 34.03 6.69 19.47
C GLN A 42 35.11 6.03 18.62
N SER A 43 35.33 4.72 18.77
CA SER A 43 36.32 3.94 18.02
C SER A 43 35.68 3.08 16.92
N PRO A 44 36.42 2.67 15.88
CA PRO A 44 35.95 1.68 14.90
C PRO A 44 35.56 0.34 15.54
N ASP A 45 36.21 -0.05 16.64
CA ASP A 45 35.95 -1.30 17.34
C ASP A 45 34.60 -1.26 18.08
N ASP A 46 34.19 -0.10 18.59
CA ASP A 46 32.83 0.11 19.13
C ASP A 46 31.75 -0.15 18.09
N TRP A 47 31.99 0.23 16.83
CA TRP A 47 31.08 -0.04 15.71
C TRP A 47 31.04 -1.52 15.37
N GLN A 48 32.18 -2.22 15.39
CA GLN A 48 32.21 -3.68 15.23
C GLN A 48 31.43 -4.36 16.36
N LEU A 49 31.69 -4.02 17.62
CA LEU A 49 30.98 -4.55 18.79
C LEU A 49 29.47 -4.28 18.76
N LEU A 50 29.04 -3.12 18.24
CA LEU A 50 27.63 -2.81 18.01
C LEU A 50 27.02 -3.70 16.91
N GLN A 51 27.71 -3.90 15.79
CA GLN A 51 27.28 -4.80 14.72
C GLN A 51 27.17 -6.24 15.24
N ASP A 52 28.19 -6.72 15.95
CA ASP A 52 28.24 -8.04 16.56
C ASP A 52 27.09 -8.26 17.56
N ARG A 53 26.82 -7.26 18.42
CA ARG A 53 25.67 -7.29 19.35
C ARG A 53 24.34 -7.35 18.59
N ARG A 54 24.19 -6.59 17.49
CA ARG A 54 22.99 -6.63 16.64
C ARG A 54 22.83 -7.98 15.92
N LEU A 55 23.90 -8.56 15.40
CA LEU A 55 23.90 -9.87 14.74
C LEU A 55 23.53 -10.98 15.73
N ARG A 56 24.18 -11.04 16.90
CA ARG A 56 23.85 -11.99 17.97
C ARG A 56 22.40 -11.84 18.44
N PHE A 57 21.91 -10.61 18.60
CA PHE A 57 20.51 -10.36 18.97
C PHE A 57 19.53 -10.78 17.88
N LYS A 58 19.85 -10.55 16.60
CA LYS A 58 19.04 -11.03 15.46
C LYS A 58 19.00 -12.56 15.43
N MET A 59 20.15 -13.24 15.55
CA MET A 59 20.21 -14.71 15.58
C MET A 59 19.36 -15.30 16.71
N LEU A 60 19.36 -14.69 17.90
CA LEU A 60 18.51 -15.10 19.01
C LEU A 60 17.02 -14.87 18.71
N ILE A 61 16.64 -13.76 18.07
CA ILE A 61 15.26 -13.56 17.61
C ILE A 61 14.89 -14.62 16.57
N ASP A 62 15.70 -14.80 15.53
CA ASP A 62 15.42 -15.72 14.44
C ASP A 62 15.19 -17.15 15.00
N LEU A 63 16.11 -17.66 15.84
CA LEU A 63 16.01 -18.99 16.48
C LEU A 63 14.81 -19.18 17.43
N PHE A 64 14.48 -18.19 18.26
CA PHE A 64 13.43 -18.34 19.27
C PHE A 64 12.05 -17.81 18.83
N SER A 65 11.96 -17.11 17.69
CA SER A 65 10.69 -16.55 17.19
C SER A 65 9.63 -17.60 16.89
N GLU A 66 10.02 -18.74 16.30
CA GLU A 66 9.13 -19.85 15.96
C GLU A 66 8.58 -20.58 17.20
N HIS A 67 9.24 -20.45 18.35
CA HIS A 67 8.86 -21.07 19.62
C HIS A 67 7.90 -20.19 20.46
N GLY A 68 7.52 -19.03 19.94
CA GLY A 68 6.63 -18.07 20.60
C GLY A 68 5.14 -18.32 20.35
N SER A 69 4.32 -17.29 20.54
CA SER A 69 2.92 -17.29 20.15
C SER A 69 2.74 -16.98 18.66
N ASN A 70 1.80 -17.64 17.98
CA ASN A 70 1.42 -17.38 16.58
C ASN A 70 0.94 -15.94 16.29
N VAL A 71 0.73 -15.10 17.31
CA VAL A 71 0.46 -13.66 17.20
C VAL A 71 1.76 -12.92 16.86
N THR A 72 2.22 -13.11 15.62
CA THR A 72 3.39 -12.44 15.05
C THR A 72 3.06 -11.03 14.53
N ARG A 73 4.08 -10.25 14.18
CA ARG A 73 3.89 -8.96 13.49
C ARG A 73 3.11 -9.12 12.19
N ASP A 74 3.41 -10.15 11.41
CA ASP A 74 2.77 -10.47 10.13
C ASP A 74 1.30 -10.88 10.27
N SER A 75 0.93 -11.59 11.35
CA SER A 75 -0.47 -11.95 11.65
C SER A 75 -1.32 -10.79 12.17
N THR A 76 -0.68 -9.72 12.63
CA THR A 76 -1.33 -8.57 13.28
C THR A 76 -1.40 -7.39 12.30
N PHE A 77 -2.41 -6.53 12.43
CA PHE A 77 -2.44 -5.28 11.67
C PHE A 77 -1.24 -4.39 12.05
N GLN A 78 -0.40 -4.07 11.06
CA GLN A 78 0.59 -3.00 11.14
C GLN A 78 0.19 -1.88 10.17
N PRO A 79 0.38 -0.58 10.51
CA PRO A 79 0.01 0.53 9.63
C PRO A 79 0.60 0.42 8.22
N HIS A 80 1.85 -0.03 8.10
CA HIS A 80 2.57 -0.14 6.84
C HIS A 80 2.26 -1.42 6.03
N HIS A 81 1.43 -2.33 6.54
CA HIS A 81 1.12 -3.57 5.82
C HIS A 81 0.36 -3.30 4.51
N GLN A 82 -0.61 -2.39 4.49
CA GLN A 82 -1.37 -2.07 3.27
C GLN A 82 -0.46 -1.39 2.21
N LEU A 83 0.45 -0.51 2.65
CA LEU A 83 1.46 0.13 1.80
C LEU A 83 2.49 -0.84 1.18
N HIS A 84 2.79 -2.00 1.79
CA HIS A 84 3.81 -2.94 1.28
C HIS A 84 3.24 -4.27 0.75
N ARG A 85 2.14 -4.76 1.31
CA ARG A 85 1.46 -6.03 0.99
C ARG A 85 -0.05 -5.80 0.81
N PRO A 86 -0.48 -5.04 -0.22
CA PRO A 86 -1.91 -4.85 -0.50
C PRO A 86 -2.59 -6.13 -0.99
N LEU A 87 -3.90 -6.24 -0.74
CA LEU A 87 -4.73 -7.37 -1.17
C LEU A 87 -5.02 -7.37 -2.68
N ALA A 88 -5.32 -8.54 -3.23
CA ALA A 88 -5.83 -8.69 -4.59
C ALA A 88 -7.33 -8.29 -4.71
N PRO A 89 -7.83 -7.95 -5.91
CA PRO A 89 -9.24 -7.54 -6.11
C PRO A 89 -10.29 -8.61 -5.75
N SER A 90 -9.91 -9.89 -5.78
CA SER A 90 -10.70 -11.03 -5.31
C SER A 90 -10.75 -11.11 -3.79
N GLU A 91 -9.63 -10.85 -3.12
CA GLU A 91 -9.42 -10.92 -1.67
C GLU A 91 -10.01 -9.69 -0.94
N ALA A 92 -10.27 -8.60 -1.65
CA ALA A 92 -10.98 -7.44 -1.12
C ALA A 92 -12.37 -7.85 -0.59
N THR A 93 -12.62 -7.61 0.69
CA THR A 93 -13.84 -7.95 1.42
C THR A 93 -14.43 -6.73 2.11
N LEU A 94 -15.73 -6.79 2.45
CA LEU A 94 -16.41 -5.78 3.27
C LEU A 94 -15.68 -5.57 4.60
N SER A 95 -15.26 -6.65 5.26
CA SER A 95 -14.50 -6.60 6.52
C SER A 95 -13.19 -5.81 6.40
N ALA A 96 -12.47 -5.92 5.27
CA ALA A 96 -11.27 -5.14 5.02
C ALA A 96 -11.57 -3.64 4.82
N LEU A 97 -12.66 -3.31 4.11
CA LEU A 97 -13.12 -1.92 3.92
C LEU A 97 -13.61 -1.30 5.24
N ILE A 98 -14.30 -2.05 6.09
CA ILE A 98 -14.70 -1.64 7.44
C ILE A 98 -13.44 -1.36 8.29
N ALA A 99 -12.48 -2.29 8.33
CA ALA A 99 -11.25 -2.17 9.11
C ALA A 99 -10.33 -1.02 8.65
N ALA A 100 -10.38 -0.64 7.37
CA ALA A 100 -9.69 0.53 6.81
C ALA A 100 -10.42 1.87 7.09
N GLY A 101 -11.64 1.84 7.63
CA GLY A 101 -12.46 3.03 7.89
C GLY A 101 -13.14 3.61 6.65
N ALA A 102 -13.25 2.85 5.56
CA ALA A 102 -13.79 3.33 4.27
C ALA A 102 -15.27 3.74 4.32
N HIS A 103 -16.00 3.35 5.36
CA HIS A 103 -17.44 3.61 5.54
C HIS A 103 -17.76 4.94 6.23
N PHE A 104 -16.79 5.62 6.85
CA PHE A 104 -17.00 6.95 7.42
C PHE A 104 -16.95 7.98 6.30
N GLY A 105 -18.06 8.67 6.02
CA GLY A 105 -18.05 9.87 5.22
C GLY A 105 -17.93 11.14 6.08
N HIS A 106 -18.24 12.28 5.46
CA HIS A 106 -18.37 13.58 6.10
C HIS A 106 -19.67 13.76 6.91
N ALA A 107 -19.73 14.86 7.67
CA ALA A 107 -20.91 15.27 8.44
C ALA A 107 -22.16 15.47 7.56
N LYS A 108 -23.35 15.15 8.09
CA LYS A 108 -24.65 15.24 7.38
C LYS A 108 -24.91 16.61 6.72
N SER A 109 -24.41 17.70 7.28
CA SER A 109 -24.55 19.06 6.74
C SER A 109 -23.75 19.32 5.47
N LEU A 110 -22.76 18.48 5.17
CA LEU A 110 -21.92 18.56 3.96
C LEU A 110 -22.30 17.49 2.91
N LEU A 111 -23.33 16.68 3.17
CA LEU A 111 -23.79 15.61 2.30
C LEU A 111 -24.30 16.15 0.96
N ASN A 112 -23.68 15.71 -0.13
CA ASN A 112 -24.08 16.05 -1.48
C ASN A 112 -25.33 15.26 -1.88
N PRO A 113 -26.42 15.90 -2.36
CA PRO A 113 -27.63 15.20 -2.79
C PRO A 113 -27.39 14.14 -3.87
N ASN A 114 -26.42 14.33 -4.77
CA ASN A 114 -26.08 13.35 -5.81
C ASN A 114 -25.34 12.11 -5.25
N PHE A 115 -24.83 12.16 -4.01
CA PHE A 115 -24.22 11.01 -3.32
C PHE A 115 -25.24 10.13 -2.59
N MET A 116 -26.47 10.60 -2.35
CA MET A 116 -27.52 9.85 -1.62
C MET A 116 -27.67 8.36 -1.98
N PRO A 117 -27.54 7.91 -3.25
CA PRO A 117 -27.61 6.48 -3.60
C PRO A 117 -26.49 5.61 -3.02
N TYR A 118 -25.41 6.20 -2.50
CA TYR A 118 -24.27 5.52 -1.88
C TYR A 118 -24.19 5.74 -0.36
N ALA A 119 -25.17 6.41 0.23
CA ALA A 119 -25.26 6.63 1.67
C ALA A 119 -26.15 5.55 2.31
N TYR A 120 -25.57 4.72 3.18
CA TYR A 120 -26.31 3.73 3.96
C TYR A 120 -27.23 4.39 5.01
N GLY A 121 -26.80 5.55 5.54
CA GLY A 121 -27.57 6.31 6.52
C GLY A 121 -26.71 7.35 7.25
N VAL A 122 -27.18 7.81 8.41
CA VAL A 122 -26.46 8.76 9.27
C VAL A 122 -26.38 8.22 10.69
N ARG A 123 -25.18 8.28 11.30
CA ARG A 123 -24.93 7.87 12.69
C ARG A 123 -24.01 8.89 13.36
N ALA A 124 -24.33 9.30 14.59
CA ALA A 124 -23.56 10.31 15.34
C ALA A 124 -23.30 11.63 14.55
N GLY A 125 -24.23 12.02 13.67
CA GLY A 125 -24.10 13.21 12.81
C GLY A 125 -23.27 13.01 11.52
N ILE A 126 -22.63 11.86 11.36
CA ILE A 126 -21.75 11.51 10.23
C ILE A 126 -22.51 10.61 9.25
N THR A 127 -22.28 10.80 7.95
CA THR A 127 -22.82 9.93 6.88
C THR A 127 -22.07 8.60 6.88
N ILE A 128 -22.80 7.48 6.90
CA ILE A 128 -22.22 6.16 6.65
C ILE A 128 -22.34 5.86 5.15
N ILE A 129 -21.22 5.56 4.51
CA ILE A 129 -21.14 5.14 3.11
C ILE A 129 -21.48 3.64 3.02
N ASP A 130 -22.32 3.26 2.06
CA ASP A 130 -22.69 1.86 1.83
C ASP A 130 -21.56 1.08 1.16
N LEU A 131 -20.92 0.19 1.93
CA LEU A 131 -19.83 -0.65 1.44
C LEU A 131 -20.28 -1.79 0.52
N ASP A 132 -21.57 -2.17 0.53
CA ASP A 132 -22.12 -3.14 -0.41
C ASP A 132 -22.20 -2.54 -1.82
N SER A 133 -22.39 -1.22 -1.96
CA SER A 133 -22.15 -0.48 -3.20
C SER A 133 -20.65 -0.31 -3.52
N THR A 134 -19.81 -0.05 -2.52
CA THR A 134 -18.36 0.20 -2.69
C THR A 134 -17.63 -1.00 -3.28
N LEU A 135 -17.84 -2.21 -2.76
CA LEU A 135 -17.02 -3.38 -3.11
C LEU A 135 -17.19 -3.82 -4.59
N PRO A 136 -18.40 -3.87 -5.18
CA PRO A 136 -18.58 -4.07 -6.61
C PRO A 136 -17.97 -2.96 -7.48
N LEU A 137 -18.04 -1.70 -7.04
CA LEU A 137 -17.47 -0.56 -7.77
C LEU A 137 -15.94 -0.56 -7.74
N LEU A 138 -15.33 -0.88 -6.59
CA LEU A 138 -13.89 -1.13 -6.45
C LEU A 138 -13.42 -2.28 -7.38
N ARG A 139 -14.17 -3.38 -7.42
CA ARG A 139 -13.88 -4.52 -8.32
C ARG A 139 -14.05 -4.15 -9.80
N ARG A 140 -15.03 -3.32 -10.15
CA ARG A 140 -15.21 -2.76 -11.51
C ARG A 140 -14.03 -1.88 -11.92
N ALA A 141 -13.60 -0.97 -11.04
CA ALA A 141 -12.44 -0.12 -11.25
C ALA A 141 -11.14 -0.93 -11.37
N ALA A 142 -10.94 -1.94 -10.53
CA ALA A 142 -9.80 -2.86 -10.62
C ALA A 142 -9.77 -3.61 -11.96
N ASN A 143 -10.91 -4.11 -12.44
CA ASN A 143 -11.01 -4.76 -13.74
C ASN A 143 -10.68 -3.80 -14.90
N LEU A 144 -11.07 -2.53 -14.82
CA LEU A 144 -10.66 -1.50 -15.78
C LEU A 144 -9.15 -1.26 -15.76
N THR A 145 -8.54 -1.05 -14.58
CA THR A 145 -7.09 -0.87 -14.46
C THR A 145 -6.32 -2.07 -15.01
N ARG A 146 -6.76 -3.30 -14.73
CA ARG A 146 -6.19 -4.53 -15.30
C ARG A 146 -6.25 -4.52 -16.84
N ALA A 147 -7.41 -4.16 -17.40
CA ALA A 147 -7.65 -4.16 -18.85
C ALA A 147 -6.89 -3.06 -19.61
N VAL A 148 -6.68 -1.89 -18.99
CA VAL A 148 -5.88 -0.80 -19.58
C VAL A 148 -4.40 -1.20 -19.63
N VAL A 149 -3.81 -1.63 -18.51
CA VAL A 149 -2.39 -2.01 -18.44
C VAL A 149 -2.08 -3.24 -19.33
N ALA A 150 -3.01 -4.19 -19.43
CA ALA A 150 -2.89 -5.35 -20.33
C ALA A 150 -2.87 -4.99 -21.82
N ARG A 151 -3.33 -3.79 -22.20
CA ARG A 151 -3.35 -3.27 -23.59
C ARG A 151 -2.22 -2.27 -23.87
N ASP A 152 -1.19 -2.27 -23.02
CA ASP A 152 -0.12 -1.26 -22.99
C ASP A 152 -0.60 0.18 -22.76
N GLY A 153 -1.76 0.34 -22.11
CA GLY A 153 -2.28 1.63 -21.69
C GLY A 153 -1.59 2.12 -20.42
N THR A 154 -1.29 3.41 -20.41
CA THR A 154 -0.62 4.11 -19.31
C THR A 154 -1.60 4.58 -18.24
N VAL A 155 -1.18 4.53 -16.97
CA VAL A 155 -2.04 4.85 -15.81
C VAL A 155 -1.38 5.90 -14.92
N VAL A 156 -2.11 6.91 -14.46
CA VAL A 156 -1.61 7.88 -13.46
C VAL A 156 -2.38 7.82 -12.14
N PHE A 157 -1.67 7.70 -11.02
CA PHE A 157 -2.22 7.85 -9.67
C PHE A 157 -2.01 9.27 -9.15
N VAL A 158 -3.09 10.00 -8.87
CA VAL A 158 -3.07 11.38 -8.37
C VAL A 158 -3.57 11.41 -6.92
N GLY A 159 -2.73 11.93 -6.02
CA GLY A 159 -2.99 11.92 -4.57
C GLY A 159 -2.20 13.04 -3.90
N THR A 160 -2.80 14.23 -3.85
CA THR A 160 -2.06 15.49 -3.62
C THR A 160 -1.96 15.92 -2.15
N ARG A 161 -2.61 15.19 -1.23
CA ARG A 161 -2.37 15.30 0.21
C ARG A 161 -0.99 14.71 0.58
N PRO A 162 -0.27 15.28 1.57
CA PRO A 162 1.03 14.75 2.01
C PRO A 162 1.00 13.26 2.36
N ASP A 163 -0.05 12.82 3.05
CA ASP A 163 -0.26 11.43 3.49
C ASP A 163 -0.31 10.45 2.30
N LEU A 164 -0.89 10.89 1.18
CA LEU A 164 -1.13 10.07 0.00
C LEU A 164 0.13 9.92 -0.89
N ARG A 165 1.18 10.72 -0.66
CA ARG A 165 2.41 10.73 -1.47
C ARG A 165 3.11 9.37 -1.52
N ALA A 166 3.19 8.70 -0.38
CA ALA A 166 3.74 7.35 -0.28
C ALA A 166 2.84 6.33 -0.99
N VAL A 167 1.52 6.50 -0.85
CA VAL A 167 0.49 5.61 -1.41
C VAL A 167 0.52 5.62 -2.94
N VAL A 168 0.44 6.80 -3.58
CA VAL A 168 0.46 6.90 -5.05
C VAL A 168 1.79 6.44 -5.65
N ARG A 169 2.90 6.74 -4.98
CA ARG A 169 4.24 6.28 -5.41
C ARG A 169 4.32 4.75 -5.38
N LYS A 170 3.95 4.13 -4.25
CA LYS A 170 3.98 2.67 -4.13
C LYS A 170 2.94 1.98 -5.04
N ALA A 171 1.82 2.63 -5.35
CA ALA A 171 0.86 2.13 -6.34
C ALA A 171 1.45 2.10 -7.75
N ALA A 172 2.13 3.15 -8.19
CA ALA A 172 2.81 3.19 -9.50
C ALA A 172 4.01 2.21 -9.56
N GLU A 173 4.88 2.22 -8.55
CA GLU A 173 6.04 1.31 -8.46
C GLU A 173 5.65 -0.18 -8.59
N ARG A 174 4.49 -0.58 -8.05
CA ARG A 174 4.00 -1.98 -8.13
C ARG A 174 3.59 -2.43 -9.54
N ILE A 175 3.21 -1.51 -10.43
CA ILE A 175 2.91 -1.80 -11.85
C ILE A 175 4.20 -1.68 -12.69
N GLY A 176 5.01 -0.66 -12.42
CA GLY A 176 6.26 -0.38 -13.14
C GLY A 176 6.09 0.68 -14.24
N PRO A 177 6.76 0.56 -15.40
CA PRO A 177 7.00 1.68 -16.32
C PRO A 177 5.75 2.23 -17.02
N GLN A 178 4.63 1.51 -17.00
CA GLN A 178 3.35 1.96 -17.56
C GLN A 178 2.56 2.85 -16.56
N ALA A 179 3.03 2.99 -15.32
CA ALA A 179 2.33 3.71 -14.27
C ALA A 179 3.13 4.91 -13.73
N PHE A 180 2.44 6.04 -13.61
CA PHE A 180 2.96 7.31 -13.13
C PHE A 180 2.26 7.73 -11.83
N HIS A 181 2.88 8.62 -11.05
CA HIS A 181 2.28 9.14 -9.82
C HIS A 181 2.46 10.66 -9.68
N VAL A 182 1.44 11.32 -9.12
CA VAL A 182 1.43 12.75 -8.80
C VAL A 182 1.06 12.92 -7.33
N GLY A 183 2.09 13.08 -6.48
CA GLY A 183 1.95 13.33 -5.04
C GLY A 183 2.10 14.82 -4.64
N GLU A 184 2.57 15.65 -5.57
CA GLU A 184 2.61 17.12 -5.43
C GLU A 184 1.38 17.75 -6.09
N ARG A 185 1.15 19.05 -5.86
CA ARG A 185 0.04 19.79 -6.46
C ARG A 185 0.04 19.65 -7.99
N TRP A 186 -1.08 19.19 -8.55
CA TRP A 186 -1.31 19.21 -10.00
C TRP A 186 -1.24 20.64 -10.56
N LEU A 187 -0.48 20.85 -11.62
CA LEU A 187 -0.37 22.15 -12.30
C LEU A 187 -1.50 22.27 -13.33
N PRO A 188 -2.40 23.27 -13.22
CA PRO A 188 -3.45 23.46 -14.20
C PRO A 188 -2.86 23.65 -15.60
N GLY A 189 -3.31 22.82 -16.55
CA GLY A 189 -2.80 22.79 -17.92
C GLY A 189 -1.82 21.66 -18.22
N THR A 190 -1.46 20.79 -17.26
CA THR A 190 -0.57 19.64 -17.49
C THR A 190 -0.98 18.80 -18.71
N LEU A 191 -2.28 18.60 -18.97
CA LEU A 191 -2.75 17.81 -20.11
C LEU A 191 -3.23 18.67 -21.28
N THR A 192 -3.87 19.81 -21.03
CA THR A 192 -4.40 20.68 -22.10
C THR A 192 -3.33 21.59 -22.73
N ASN A 193 -2.31 21.98 -21.97
CA ASN A 193 -1.16 22.79 -22.40
C ASN A 193 0.17 22.00 -22.30
N LYS A 194 0.11 20.69 -22.54
CA LYS A 194 1.25 19.74 -22.46
C LYS A 194 2.48 20.19 -23.26
N LEU A 195 2.29 20.84 -24.42
CA LEU A 195 3.39 21.36 -25.25
C LEU A 195 4.23 22.44 -24.54
N GLN A 196 3.61 23.31 -23.73
CA GLN A 196 4.32 24.37 -23.01
C GLN A 196 4.98 23.85 -21.72
N LEU A 197 4.37 22.85 -21.06
CA LEU A 197 4.85 22.34 -19.77
C LEU A 197 5.90 21.22 -19.89
N PHE A 198 5.83 20.40 -20.93
CA PHE A 198 6.80 19.33 -21.20
C PHE A 198 7.73 19.61 -22.40
N GLY A 199 7.45 20.67 -23.17
CA GLY A 199 8.16 20.99 -24.40
C GLY A 199 7.69 20.16 -25.61
N SER A 200 8.06 20.62 -26.80
CA SER A 200 7.75 19.96 -28.07
C SER A 200 8.35 18.56 -28.16
N ASP A 201 9.54 18.36 -27.60
CA ASP A 201 10.39 17.23 -27.96
C ASP A 201 10.03 16.01 -27.13
N VAL A 202 9.71 16.21 -25.84
CA VAL A 202 9.08 15.17 -24.99
C VAL A 202 7.70 14.80 -25.52
N THR A 203 6.89 15.80 -25.91
CA THR A 203 5.53 15.57 -26.43
C THR A 203 5.52 14.82 -27.78
N LYS A 204 6.58 14.92 -28.58
CA LYS A 204 6.77 14.14 -29.82
C LYS A 204 7.41 12.76 -29.57
N GLY A 205 8.35 12.68 -28.63
CA GLY A 205 9.12 11.46 -28.36
C GLY A 205 8.46 10.46 -27.40
N GLN A 206 7.49 10.89 -26.58
CA GLN A 206 6.87 10.05 -25.54
C GLN A 206 5.36 10.30 -25.41
N ARG A 207 4.62 9.28 -24.94
CA ARG A 207 3.19 9.39 -24.60
C ARG A 207 3.00 10.10 -23.27
N VAL A 208 2.81 11.43 -23.33
CA VAL A 208 2.60 12.30 -22.16
C VAL A 208 1.17 12.21 -21.60
N THR A 209 0.18 11.91 -22.45
CA THR A 209 -1.23 11.73 -22.03
C THR A 209 -1.49 10.32 -21.49
N PRO A 210 -1.95 10.15 -20.24
CA PRO A 210 -2.28 8.86 -19.68
C PRO A 210 -3.60 8.31 -20.26
N ASP A 211 -3.68 7.00 -20.43
CA ASP A 211 -4.89 6.30 -20.92
C ASP A 211 -5.91 6.03 -19.80
N LEU A 212 -5.54 6.20 -18.53
CA LEU A 212 -6.40 6.12 -17.34
C LEU A 212 -5.86 7.00 -16.20
N ALA A 213 -6.72 7.79 -15.55
CA ALA A 213 -6.36 8.57 -14.37
C ALA A 213 -7.12 8.10 -13.12
N ILE A 214 -6.42 7.97 -12.00
CA ILE A 214 -6.94 7.44 -10.73
C ILE A 214 -6.72 8.48 -9.62
N PHE A 215 -7.80 9.07 -9.12
CA PHE A 215 -7.78 10.15 -8.13
C PHE A 215 -8.10 9.63 -6.72
N LEU A 216 -7.15 9.75 -5.79
CA LEU A 216 -7.34 9.36 -4.40
C LEU A 216 -8.01 10.45 -3.54
N ASN A 217 -7.97 11.71 -3.99
CA ASN A 217 -8.67 12.85 -3.37
C ASN A 217 -9.25 13.79 -4.44
N PRO A 218 -10.40 13.46 -5.08
CA PRO A 218 -10.92 14.18 -6.25
C PRO A 218 -11.23 15.65 -6.00
N LEU A 219 -11.76 16.01 -4.82
CA LEU A 219 -12.22 17.37 -4.51
C LEU A 219 -11.10 18.42 -4.64
N ALA A 220 -9.90 18.10 -4.15
CA ALA A 220 -8.72 18.95 -4.26
C ALA A 220 -8.11 19.01 -5.68
N ASN A 221 -8.54 18.12 -6.59
CA ASN A 221 -7.94 17.91 -7.92
C ASN A 221 -8.93 18.14 -9.07
N ILE A 222 -10.01 18.89 -8.83
CA ILE A 222 -11.08 19.14 -9.81
C ILE A 222 -10.55 19.70 -11.16
N HIS A 223 -9.45 20.45 -11.15
CA HIS A 223 -8.79 20.93 -12.38
C HIS A 223 -8.25 19.77 -13.23
N ALA A 224 -7.51 18.84 -12.63
CA ALA A 224 -6.97 17.66 -13.31
C ALA A 224 -8.08 16.79 -13.90
N ILE A 225 -9.19 16.62 -13.18
CA ILE A 225 -10.34 15.83 -13.63
C ILE A 225 -11.04 16.50 -14.83
N ARG A 226 -11.19 17.83 -14.81
CA ARG A 226 -11.70 18.61 -15.96
C ARG A 226 -10.76 18.51 -17.17
N GLU A 227 -9.44 18.56 -16.96
CA GLU A 227 -8.47 18.35 -18.04
C GLU A 227 -8.53 16.94 -18.62
N CYS A 228 -8.68 15.90 -17.79
CA CYS A 228 -8.91 14.53 -18.25
C CYS A 228 -10.18 14.43 -19.12
N ALA A 229 -11.29 15.05 -18.70
CA ALA A 229 -12.52 15.08 -19.50
C ALA A 229 -12.34 15.78 -20.86
N ILE A 230 -11.59 16.89 -20.90
CA ILE A 230 -11.25 17.62 -22.15
C ILE A 230 -10.33 16.81 -23.07
N GLN A 231 -9.48 15.92 -22.53
CA GLN A 231 -8.65 14.99 -23.30
C GLN A 231 -9.28 13.60 -23.50
N HIS A 232 -10.55 13.43 -23.13
CA HIS A 232 -11.31 12.16 -23.20
C HIS A 232 -10.66 10.98 -22.43
N ILE A 233 -9.89 11.28 -21.38
CA ILE A 233 -9.22 10.29 -20.53
C ILE A 233 -10.21 9.77 -19.48
N PRO A 234 -10.44 8.45 -19.35
CA PRO A 234 -11.32 7.89 -18.33
C PRO A 234 -10.75 8.09 -16.92
N THR A 235 -11.63 8.35 -15.97
CA THR A 235 -11.26 8.68 -14.58
C THR A 235 -11.87 7.71 -13.57
N ILE A 236 -11.04 7.17 -12.67
CA ILE A 236 -11.45 6.50 -11.43
C ILE A 236 -11.27 7.50 -10.28
N GLY A 237 -12.16 7.51 -9.29
CA GLY A 237 -11.98 8.34 -8.09
C GLY A 237 -12.53 7.72 -6.82
N ILE A 238 -11.84 7.92 -5.70
CA ILE A 238 -12.41 7.72 -4.35
C ILE A 238 -13.36 8.88 -4.07
N VAL A 239 -14.64 8.61 -3.84
CA VAL A 239 -15.67 9.65 -3.67
C VAL A 239 -16.24 9.56 -2.26
N ASP A 240 -16.03 10.60 -1.45
CA ASP A 240 -16.73 10.78 -0.18
C ASP A 240 -18.08 11.49 -0.42
N SER A 241 -18.97 11.36 0.56
CA SER A 241 -20.30 11.93 0.68
C SER A 241 -20.47 13.43 0.42
N ASN A 242 -19.42 14.24 0.49
CA ASN A 242 -19.45 15.66 0.11
C ASN A 242 -19.15 15.93 -1.37
N VAL A 243 -18.62 14.95 -2.11
CA VAL A 243 -18.27 15.06 -3.52
C VAL A 243 -19.43 14.56 -4.39
N ASP A 244 -19.66 15.21 -5.55
CA ASP A 244 -20.59 14.69 -6.55
C ASP A 244 -19.95 13.48 -7.26
N PRO A 245 -20.52 12.26 -7.15
CA PRO A 245 -19.96 11.07 -7.80
C PRO A 245 -19.88 11.17 -9.34
N ARG A 246 -20.64 12.08 -9.96
CA ARG A 246 -20.64 12.31 -11.42
C ARG A 246 -19.39 13.04 -11.93
N VAL A 247 -18.53 13.53 -11.02
CA VAL A 247 -17.26 14.19 -11.37
C VAL A 247 -16.25 13.21 -11.98
N VAL A 248 -16.34 11.91 -11.67
CA VAL A 248 -15.48 10.85 -12.22
C VAL A 248 -16.28 9.79 -12.96
N MET A 249 -15.69 9.18 -13.99
CA MET A 249 -16.36 8.14 -14.80
C MET A 249 -16.63 6.85 -14.01
N TYR A 250 -15.72 6.52 -13.08
CA TYR A 250 -15.77 5.33 -12.23
C TYR A 250 -15.57 5.73 -10.76
N ALA A 251 -16.66 6.18 -10.12
CA ALA A 251 -16.69 6.45 -8.70
C ALA A 251 -16.52 5.18 -7.86
N ILE A 252 -15.71 5.26 -6.80
CA ILE A 252 -15.59 4.29 -5.72
C ILE A 252 -16.06 5.02 -4.45
N PRO A 253 -17.31 4.84 -3.99
CA PRO A 253 -17.82 5.49 -2.79
C PRO A 253 -17.02 5.03 -1.56
N ALA A 254 -16.23 5.91 -0.95
CA ALA A 254 -15.44 5.61 0.24
C ALA A 254 -14.85 6.90 0.85
N ASN A 255 -14.50 6.81 2.12
CA ASN A 255 -13.74 7.80 2.87
C ASN A 255 -12.45 8.23 2.11
N ASP A 256 -12.34 9.51 1.72
CA ASP A 256 -11.13 10.07 1.10
C ASP A 256 -10.20 10.78 2.10
N GLU A 257 -10.62 10.94 3.36
CA GLU A 257 -9.81 11.43 4.49
C GLU A 257 -8.87 10.35 5.05
N SER A 258 -9.33 9.11 5.19
CA SER A 258 -8.59 7.99 5.81
C SER A 258 -7.42 7.53 4.93
N PRO A 259 -6.15 7.66 5.39
CA PRO A 259 -5.01 7.14 4.62
C PRO A 259 -5.06 5.61 4.49
N ARG A 260 -5.68 4.89 5.44
CA ARG A 260 -5.85 3.43 5.37
C ARG A 260 -6.86 3.01 4.29
N ALA A 261 -7.94 3.77 4.13
CA ALA A 261 -8.91 3.53 3.05
C ALA A 261 -8.26 3.76 1.68
N ALA A 262 -7.50 4.85 1.54
CA ALA A 262 -6.74 5.16 0.33
C ALA A 262 -5.62 4.12 0.05
N GLU A 263 -4.89 3.66 1.07
CA GLU A 263 -3.88 2.59 0.95
C GLU A 263 -4.50 1.28 0.49
N LEU A 264 -5.62 0.87 1.06
CA LEU A 264 -6.34 -0.34 0.66
C LEU A 264 -6.83 -0.25 -0.79
N ILE A 265 -7.48 0.85 -1.17
CA ILE A 265 -8.06 1.04 -2.51
C ILE A 265 -6.96 1.16 -3.57
N ALA A 266 -5.98 2.05 -3.37
CA ALA A 266 -4.85 2.19 -4.29
C ALA A 266 -3.99 0.91 -4.35
N GLY A 267 -3.89 0.19 -3.23
CA GLY A 267 -3.33 -1.14 -3.14
C GLY A 267 -3.99 -2.11 -4.11
N VAL A 268 -5.29 -2.36 -3.94
CA VAL A 268 -6.10 -3.25 -4.79
C VAL A 268 -6.01 -2.87 -6.27
N LEU A 269 -6.13 -1.57 -6.60
CA LEU A 269 -6.02 -1.09 -7.99
C LEU A 269 -4.62 -1.32 -8.59
N SER A 270 -3.56 -1.13 -7.81
CA SER A 270 -2.18 -1.39 -8.27
C SER A 270 -1.87 -2.87 -8.46
N ILE A 271 -2.46 -3.77 -7.65
CA ILE A 271 -2.34 -5.21 -7.84
C ILE A 271 -3.07 -5.63 -9.12
N ALA A 272 -4.26 -5.08 -9.38
CA ALA A 272 -4.98 -5.30 -10.64
C ALA A 272 -4.20 -4.82 -11.86
N GLY A 273 -3.55 -3.65 -11.79
CA GLY A 273 -2.65 -3.18 -12.85
C GLY A 273 -1.44 -4.11 -13.06
N ARG A 274 -0.81 -4.56 -11.98
CA ARG A 274 0.32 -5.52 -12.03
C ARG A 274 -0.09 -6.87 -12.64
N GLU A 275 -1.28 -7.37 -12.31
CA GLU A 275 -1.87 -8.55 -12.97
C GLU A 275 -2.05 -8.32 -14.48
N GLY A 276 -2.55 -7.14 -14.87
CA GLY A 276 -2.72 -6.74 -16.27
C GLY A 276 -1.42 -6.77 -17.06
N LYS A 277 -0.34 -6.22 -16.46
CA LYS A 277 1.01 -6.31 -17.04
C LYS A 277 1.49 -7.76 -17.18
N VAL A 278 1.34 -8.59 -16.14
CA VAL A 278 1.74 -10.01 -16.20
C VAL A 278 0.98 -10.79 -17.28
N LEU A 279 -0.27 -10.40 -17.61
CA LEU A 279 -0.99 -10.96 -18.75
C LEU A 279 -0.39 -10.50 -20.10
N ARG A 280 -0.06 -9.21 -20.24
CA ARG A 280 0.63 -8.64 -21.42
C ARG A 280 1.98 -9.31 -21.68
N ASP A 281 2.82 -9.40 -20.65
CA ASP A 281 4.16 -10.00 -20.74
C ASP A 281 4.08 -11.48 -21.22
N ARG A 282 3.09 -12.24 -20.73
CA ARG A 282 2.83 -13.63 -21.14
C ARG A 282 2.27 -13.73 -22.57
N GLU A 283 1.43 -12.80 -22.98
CA GLU A 283 0.91 -12.74 -24.34
C GLU A 283 2.00 -12.44 -25.36
N GLU A 284 2.92 -11.54 -25.07
CA GLU A 284 4.05 -11.21 -25.94
C GLU A 284 5.01 -12.38 -26.09
N GLN A 285 5.44 -13.01 -24.98
CA GLN A 285 6.20 -14.26 -25.01
C GLN A 285 5.49 -15.36 -25.82
N SER A 286 4.16 -15.46 -25.70
CA SER A 286 3.36 -16.42 -26.48
C SER A 286 3.32 -16.10 -27.98
N LYS A 287 3.31 -14.82 -28.36
CA LYS A 287 3.37 -14.35 -29.76
C LYS A 287 4.77 -14.62 -30.35
N GLU A 288 5.83 -14.30 -29.62
CA GLU A 288 7.22 -14.60 -29.99
C GLU A 288 7.47 -16.10 -30.18
N LEU A 289 7.03 -16.94 -29.24
CA LEU A 289 7.18 -18.40 -29.34
C LEU A 289 6.40 -18.98 -30.53
N ARG A 290 5.21 -18.44 -30.85
CA ARG A 290 4.47 -18.81 -32.06
C ARG A 290 5.20 -18.39 -33.34
N GLN A 291 5.72 -17.16 -33.39
CA GLN A 291 6.45 -16.65 -34.54
C GLN A 291 7.76 -17.43 -34.79
N SER A 292 8.51 -17.74 -33.72
CA SER A 292 9.72 -18.57 -33.79
C SER A 292 9.43 -19.99 -34.29
N ARG A 293 8.34 -20.61 -33.82
CA ARG A 293 7.88 -21.92 -34.32
C ARG A 293 7.48 -21.87 -35.80
N TYR A 294 6.78 -20.82 -36.23
CA TYR A 294 6.38 -20.62 -37.62
C TYR A 294 7.58 -20.46 -38.56
N MET A 295 8.56 -19.62 -38.20
CA MET A 295 9.79 -19.43 -38.99
C MET A 295 10.57 -20.75 -39.13
N ARG A 296 10.79 -21.47 -38.02
CA ARG A 296 11.45 -22.80 -38.03
C ARG A 296 10.70 -23.85 -38.85
N ALA A 297 9.36 -23.77 -38.92
CA ALA A 297 8.57 -24.65 -39.76
C ALA A 297 8.71 -24.29 -41.25
N LYS A 298 8.69 -22.99 -41.58
CA LYS A 298 8.91 -22.48 -42.95
C LYS A 298 10.30 -22.85 -43.47
N GLU A 299 11.35 -22.63 -42.68
CA GLU A 299 12.74 -23.02 -42.97
C GLU A 299 12.82 -24.51 -43.35
N ARG A 300 12.31 -25.40 -42.50
CA ARG A 300 12.29 -26.86 -42.74
C ARG A 300 11.50 -27.26 -43.99
N GLY A 301 10.43 -26.53 -44.31
CA GLY A 301 9.68 -26.71 -45.55
C GLY A 301 10.52 -26.41 -46.78
N THR A 302 11.22 -25.27 -46.79
CA THR A 302 12.15 -24.89 -47.86
C THR A 302 13.31 -25.88 -47.99
N THR A 303 13.92 -26.32 -46.87
CA THR A 303 15.04 -27.27 -46.92
C THR A 303 14.65 -28.61 -47.54
N ARG A 304 13.43 -29.11 -47.28
CA ARG A 304 12.92 -30.33 -47.93
C ARG A 304 12.72 -30.13 -49.43
N TYR A 305 12.08 -29.03 -49.83
CA TYR A 305 11.83 -28.75 -51.24
C TYR A 305 13.11 -28.65 -52.09
N VAL A 306 14.24 -28.24 -51.49
CA VAL A 306 15.57 -28.20 -52.13
C VAL A 306 16.29 -29.56 -52.09
N ALA A 307 15.98 -30.40 -51.11
CA ALA A 307 16.52 -31.77 -51.02
C ALA A 307 15.80 -32.74 -51.97
N ASP A 308 14.49 -32.54 -52.19
CA ASP A 308 13.65 -33.34 -53.09
C ASP A 308 13.78 -32.91 -54.57
N SER A 309 14.62 -31.90 -54.88
CA SER A 309 14.78 -31.30 -56.22
C SER A 309 16.19 -31.42 -56.83
N ASN A 310 17.06 -32.25 -56.24
CA ASN A 310 18.43 -32.55 -56.71
C ASN A 310 18.62 -34.06 -56.88
#